data_AF-A0A1F8PAT9-F1
#
_entry.id   AF-A0A1F8PAT9-F1
#
_cell.length_a   1.000
_cell.length_b   1.000
_cell.length_c   1.000
_cell.angle_alpha   90.00
_cell.angle_beta   90.00
_cell.angle_gamma   90.00
#
_symmetry.space_group_name_H-M   'P 1'
#
loop_
_entity.id
_entity.type
_entity.pdbx_description
1 polymer ?
#
loop_
_entity_poly.entity_id
_entity_poly.type
_entity_poly.pdbx_seq_one_letter_code
_entity_poly.pdbx_strand_id
1 'polypeptide(L)'
;MDIGVILTAIITVLVVVLGFVFEKERDRKAKLHERKEDLYKDLVLSLKGFFHGSHDLSLKQKFADEIRLARLYASDKAIKSLNQFIDIMLQDEKEFEKTFDKNYQDSVHELLGQFIMAMREDLGLKTKLSSKELGRIEYVSEK
;
A
#
# COMPACT_ATOMS: atom_id res chain seq x y z
N MET A 1 -13.13 -33.93 46.24
CA MET A 1 -13.18 -33.53 44.82
C MET A 1 -12.00 -34.21 44.15
N ASP A 2 -12.21 -34.96 43.08
CA ASP A 2 -11.15 -35.70 42.41
C ASP A 2 -10.15 -34.72 41.76
N ILE A 3 -8.86 -34.96 41.96
CA ILE A 3 -7.78 -34.16 41.36
C ILE A 3 -7.93 -34.14 39.82
N GLY A 4 -8.43 -35.22 39.23
CA GLY A 4 -8.74 -35.29 37.80
C GLY A 4 -9.77 -34.24 37.36
N VAL A 5 -10.83 -34.03 38.15
CA VAL A 5 -11.87 -33.04 37.83
C VAL A 5 -11.32 -31.61 37.89
N ILE A 6 -10.44 -31.33 38.86
CA ILE A 6 -9.80 -30.02 38.99
C ILE A 6 -8.86 -29.75 37.81
N LEU A 7 -8.05 -30.75 37.42
CA LEU A 7 -7.16 -30.65 36.26
C LEU A 7 -7.93 -30.43 34.95
N THR A 8 -9.01 -31.18 34.72
CA THR A 8 -9.86 -30.99 33.52
C THR A 8 -10.44 -29.58 33.49
N ALA A 9 -10.97 -29.08 34.61
CA ALA A 9 -11.52 -27.73 34.69
C ALA A 9 -10.47 -26.66 34.35
N ILE A 10 -9.25 -26.78 34.88
CA ILE A 10 -8.14 -25.86 34.58
C ILE A 10 -7.78 -25.89 33.10
N ILE A 11 -7.67 -27.09 32.50
CA ILE A 11 -7.35 -27.24 31.08
C ILE A 11 -8.45 -26.61 30.22
N THR A 12 -9.72 -26.85 30.54
CA THR A 12 -10.84 -26.26 29.80
C THR A 12 -10.79 -24.73 29.84
N VAL A 13 -10.57 -24.13 31.01
CA VAL A 13 -10.45 -22.68 31.15
C VAL A 13 -9.27 -22.15 30.33
N LEU A 14 -8.11 -22.81 30.39
CA LEU A 14 -6.93 -22.42 29.61
C LEU A 14 -7.19 -22.45 28.10
N VAL A 15 -7.84 -23.50 27.59
CA VAL A 15 -8.18 -23.62 26.16
C VAL A 15 -9.12 -22.50 25.73
N VAL A 16 -10.14 -22.18 26.54
CA VAL A 16 -11.08 -21.09 26.24
C VAL A 16 -10.37 -19.73 26.22
N VAL A 17 -9.50 -19.46 27.21
CA VAL A 17 -8.76 -18.19 27.29
C VAL A 17 -7.80 -18.04 26.10
N LEU A 18 -7.06 -19.10 25.75
CA LEU A 18 -6.17 -19.09 24.60
C LEU A 18 -6.96 -18.88 23.30
N GLY A 19 -8.06 -19.61 23.10
CA GLY A 19 -8.93 -19.45 21.94
C GLY A 19 -9.42 -18.01 21.75
N PHE A 20 -9.87 -17.38 22.84
CA PHE A 20 -10.32 -15.98 22.83
C PHE A 20 -9.19 -15.00 22.46
N VAL A 21 -7.98 -15.21 22.99
CA VAL A 21 -6.81 -14.37 22.66
C VAL A 21 -6.42 -14.51 21.19
N PHE A 22 -6.39 -15.74 20.67
CA PHE A 22 -6.09 -15.99 19.25
C PHE A 22 -7.13 -15.37 18.32
N GLU A 23 -8.42 -15.45 18.65
CA GLU A 23 -9.50 -14.86 17.86
C GLU A 23 -9.39 -13.33 17.83
N LYS A 24 -9.18 -12.70 19.00
CA LYS A 24 -9.01 -11.24 19.08
C LYS A 24 -7.80 -10.75 18.30
N GLU A 25 -6.70 -11.50 18.32
CA GLU A 25 -5.50 -11.17 17.55
C GLU A 25 -5.72 -11.33 16.05
N ARG A 26 -6.44 -12.38 15.62
CA ARG A 26 -6.84 -12.58 14.23
C ARG A 26 -7.71 -11.44 13.74
N ASP A 27 -8.72 -11.05 14.52
CA ASP A 27 -9.63 -9.96 14.16
C ASP A 27 -8.90 -8.62 14.06
N ARG A 28 -7.95 -8.36 14.96
CA ARG A 28 -7.09 -7.17 14.90
C ARG A 28 -6.26 -7.14 13.62
N LYS A 29 -5.65 -8.27 13.27
CA LYS A 29 -4.84 -8.40 12.04
C LYS A 29 -5.71 -8.25 10.79
N ALA A 30 -6.90 -8.84 10.77
CA ALA A 30 -7.84 -8.72 9.66
C ALA A 30 -8.26 -7.26 9.45
N LYS A 31 -8.65 -6.54 10.51
CA LYS A 31 -9.01 -5.12 10.43
C LYS A 31 -7.85 -4.22 9.99
N LEU A 32 -6.63 -4.53 10.41
CA LEU A 32 -5.45 -3.80 9.96
C LEU A 32 -5.16 -4.05 8.48
N HIS A 33 -5.31 -5.30 8.04
CA HIS A 33 -5.12 -5.69 6.65
C HIS A 33 -6.14 -5.01 5.73
N GLU A 34 -7.42 -5.03 6.10
CA GLU A 34 -8.51 -4.33 5.39
C GLU A 34 -8.23 -2.83 5.26
N ARG A 35 -7.83 -2.16 6.35
CA ARG A 35 -7.46 -0.73 6.33
C ARG A 35 -6.29 -0.43 5.39
N LYS A 36 -5.29 -1.30 5.33
CA LYS A 36 -4.16 -1.16 4.40
C LYS A 36 -4.61 -1.32 2.96
N GLU A 37 -5.49 -2.29 2.69
CA GLU A 37 -6.02 -2.54 1.37
C GLU A 37 -6.82 -1.34 0.85
N ASP A 38 -7.71 -0.79 1.68
CA ASP A 38 -8.48 0.42 1.35
C ASP A 38 -7.57 1.62 1.08
N LEU A 39 -6.61 1.88 1.99
CA LEU A 39 -5.60 2.93 1.82
C LEU A 39 -4.86 2.79 0.48
N TYR A 40 -4.34 1.60 0.17
CA TYR A 40 -3.55 1.38 -1.04
C TYR A 40 -4.40 1.48 -2.31
N LYS A 41 -5.66 1.06 -2.24
CA LYS A 41 -6.63 1.26 -3.32
C LYS A 41 -6.86 2.74 -3.60
N ASP A 42 -7.10 3.55 -2.58
CA ASP A 42 -7.33 4.98 -2.73
C ASP A 42 -6.08 5.74 -3.19
N LEU A 43 -4.89 5.34 -2.73
CA LEU A 43 -3.60 5.83 -3.23
C LEU A 43 -3.46 5.56 -4.74
N VAL A 44 -3.69 4.33 -5.19
CA VAL A 44 -3.57 3.96 -6.60
C VAL A 44 -4.61 4.68 -7.47
N LEU A 45 -5.84 4.84 -6.98
CA LEU A 45 -6.88 5.56 -7.72
C LEU A 45 -6.57 7.05 -7.88
N SER A 46 -5.99 7.67 -6.85
CA SER A 46 -5.66 9.10 -6.87
C SER A 46 -4.42 9.44 -7.72
N LEU A 47 -3.58 8.46 -8.06
CA LEU A 47 -2.46 8.63 -9.02
C LEU A 47 -2.91 9.13 -10.39
N LYS A 48 -4.17 8.87 -10.78
CA LYS A 48 -4.74 9.40 -12.04
C LYS A 48 -4.66 10.92 -12.14
N GLY A 49 -4.67 11.62 -11.00
CA GLY A 49 -4.51 13.07 -10.93
C GLY A 49 -3.16 13.60 -11.43
N PHE A 50 -2.15 12.73 -11.52
CA PHE A 50 -0.78 13.08 -11.91
C PHE A 50 -0.39 12.63 -13.32
N PHE A 51 -1.31 12.03 -14.09
CA PHE A 51 -1.04 11.66 -15.48
C PHE A 51 -1.12 12.86 -16.43
N HIS A 52 -0.40 12.78 -17.54
CA HIS A 52 -0.32 13.84 -18.55
C HIS A 52 -1.70 14.34 -18.98
N GLY A 53 -1.91 15.66 -18.87
CA GLY A 53 -3.18 16.31 -19.22
C GLY A 53 -4.20 16.40 -18.07
N SER A 54 -4.02 15.67 -16.97
CA SER A 54 -4.88 15.77 -15.79
C SER A 54 -4.59 17.06 -15.01
N HIS A 55 -5.58 17.96 -14.98
CA HIS A 55 -5.59 19.16 -14.13
C HIS A 55 -6.50 18.97 -12.90
N ASP A 56 -6.82 17.73 -12.54
CA ASP A 56 -7.74 17.44 -11.44
C ASP A 56 -7.08 17.68 -10.08
N LEU A 57 -7.28 18.89 -9.57
CA LEU A 57 -6.85 19.32 -8.23
C LEU A 57 -7.46 18.46 -7.13
N SER A 58 -8.65 17.89 -7.33
CA SER A 58 -9.31 17.05 -6.32
C SER A 58 -8.58 15.73 -6.14
N LEU A 59 -8.11 15.11 -7.23
CA LEU A 59 -7.32 13.89 -7.17
C LEU A 59 -5.93 14.12 -6.58
N LYS A 60 -5.29 15.25 -6.89
CA LYS A 60 -4.01 15.63 -6.28
C LYS A 60 -4.14 15.85 -4.77
N GLN A 61 -5.21 16.53 -4.34
CA GLN A 61 -5.50 16.70 -2.92
C GLN A 61 -5.78 15.36 -2.24
N LYS A 62 -6.59 14.49 -2.86
CA LYS A 62 -6.85 13.14 -2.36
C LYS A 62 -5.56 12.35 -2.19
N PHE A 63 -4.68 12.36 -3.18
CA PHE A 63 -3.38 11.68 -3.08
C PHE A 63 -2.53 12.21 -1.90
N ALA A 64 -2.50 13.53 -1.70
CA ALA A 64 -1.80 14.12 -0.56
C ALA A 64 -2.39 13.69 0.79
N ASP A 65 -3.71 13.56 0.88
CA ASP A 65 -4.39 13.07 2.08
C ASP A 65 -4.07 11.59 2.34
N GLU A 66 -4.09 10.75 1.30
CA GLU A 66 -3.74 9.33 1.41
C GLU A 66 -2.26 9.12 1.77
N ILE A 67 -1.33 9.96 1.30
CA ILE A 67 0.08 9.91 1.75
C ILE A 67 0.18 10.14 3.27
N ARG A 68 -0.62 11.06 3.83
CA ARG A 68 -0.62 11.31 5.29
C ARG A 68 -1.14 10.09 6.04
N LEU A 69 -2.20 9.45 5.54
CA LEU A 69 -2.74 8.22 6.12
C LEU A 69 -1.77 7.04 5.98
N ALA A 70 -1.04 6.96 4.87
CA ALA A 70 -0.06 5.91 4.64
C ALA A 70 1.01 5.88 5.72
N ARG A 71 1.44 7.03 6.23
CA ARG A 71 2.43 7.10 7.33
C ARG A 71 1.98 6.43 8.63
N LEU A 72 0.67 6.20 8.80
CA LEU A 72 0.13 5.51 9.97
C LEU A 72 0.03 4.00 9.78
N TYR A 73 -0.29 3.56 8.56
CA TYR A 73 -0.68 2.17 8.31
C TYR A 73 0.29 1.39 7.44
N ALA A 74 1.00 2.04 6.51
CA ALA A 74 1.87 1.37 5.55
C ALA A 74 3.17 0.88 6.19
N SER A 75 3.78 -0.16 5.61
CA SER A 75 5.12 -0.59 6.01
C SER A 75 6.19 0.46 5.70
N ASP A 76 7.30 0.41 6.44
CA ASP A 76 8.49 1.24 6.17
C ASP A 76 8.99 1.10 4.72
N LYS A 77 8.90 -0.10 4.14
CA LYS A 77 9.29 -0.35 2.75
C LYS A 77 8.37 0.41 1.80
N ALA A 78 7.06 0.34 2.01
CA ALA A 78 6.08 1.08 1.21
C ALA A 78 6.28 2.59 1.33
N ILE A 79 6.54 3.12 2.53
CA ILE A 79 6.81 4.55 2.74
C ILE A 79 8.10 5.00 2.04
N LYS A 80 9.17 4.21 2.13
CA LYS A 80 10.43 4.53 1.44
C LYS A 80 10.25 4.59 -0.08
N SER A 81 9.59 3.60 -0.67
CA SER A 81 9.32 3.57 -2.11
C SER A 81 8.37 4.69 -2.53
N LEU A 82 7.37 5.02 -1.72
CA LEU A 82 6.47 6.15 -1.95
C LEU A 82 7.23 7.49 -1.99
N ASN A 83 8.11 7.74 -1.02
CA ASN A 83 8.90 8.98 -1.00
C ASN A 83 9.79 9.10 -2.24
N GLN A 84 10.47 8.01 -2.64
CA GLN A 84 11.28 8.00 -3.86
C GLN A 84 10.46 8.32 -5.12
N PHE A 85 9.24 7.77 -5.20
CA PHE A 85 8.31 8.06 -6.28
C PHE A 85 7.83 9.53 -6.26
N ILE A 86 7.55 10.10 -5.10
CA ILE A 86 7.16 11.51 -4.97
C ILE A 86 8.31 12.44 -5.35
N ASP A 87 9.53 12.13 -4.92
CA ASP A 87 10.72 12.95 -5.19
C ASP A 87 10.97 13.08 -6.69
N ILE A 88 10.84 11.99 -7.46
CA ILE A 88 11.01 12.05 -8.93
C ILE A 88 9.88 12.82 -9.62
N MET A 89 8.65 12.76 -9.09
CA MET A 89 7.50 13.49 -9.63
C MET A 89 7.59 15.00 -9.34
N LEU A 90 8.14 15.39 -8.19
CA LEU A 90 8.31 16.80 -7.80
C LEU A 90 9.53 17.47 -8.43
N GLN A 91 10.57 16.71 -8.79
CA GLN A 91 11.71 17.24 -9.54
C GLN A 91 11.30 17.76 -10.92
N ASP A 92 10.34 17.09 -11.55
CA ASP A 92 9.85 17.41 -12.90
C ASP A 92 9.07 18.73 -12.97
N GLU A 93 8.30 19.07 -11.93
CA GLU A 93 7.55 20.35 -11.88
C GLU A 93 8.47 21.58 -11.93
N LYS A 94 9.74 21.45 -11.53
CA LYS A 94 10.73 22.54 -11.57
C LYS A 94 11.58 22.58 -12.84
N GLU A 95 11.62 21.49 -13.62
CA GLU A 95 12.38 21.37 -14.87
C GLU A 95 11.51 21.15 -16.12
N PHE A 96 10.19 21.37 -15.98
CA PHE A 96 9.10 21.07 -16.92
C PHE A 96 9.26 21.59 -18.37
N GLU A 97 10.28 22.39 -18.68
CA GLU A 97 10.58 22.87 -20.03
C GLU A 97 11.65 22.05 -20.78
N LYS A 98 12.31 21.07 -20.15
CA LYS A 98 13.38 20.31 -20.82
C LYS A 98 13.13 18.81 -20.83
N THR A 99 12.38 18.43 -21.86
CA THR A 99 12.41 17.12 -22.52
C THR A 99 11.82 15.95 -21.73
N PHE A 100 10.69 15.46 -22.22
CA PHE A 100 10.25 14.07 -22.05
C PHE A 100 11.30 13.12 -22.62
N ASP A 101 12.42 12.94 -21.92
CA ASP A 101 13.37 11.89 -22.22
C ASP A 101 12.70 10.55 -21.88
N LYS A 102 12.80 9.60 -22.79
CA LYS A 102 12.34 8.22 -22.60
C LYS A 102 12.95 7.61 -21.33
N ASN A 103 14.17 8.01 -20.98
CA ASN A 103 14.84 7.58 -19.74
C ASN A 103 14.08 8.02 -18.49
N TYR A 104 13.52 9.24 -18.48
CA TYR A 104 12.74 9.76 -17.35
C TYR A 104 11.43 8.99 -17.18
N GLN A 105 10.69 8.77 -18.27
CA GLN A 105 9.46 7.97 -18.22
C GLN A 105 9.73 6.55 -17.71
N ASP A 106 10.79 5.90 -18.20
CA ASP A 106 11.20 4.58 -17.72
C ASP A 106 11.53 4.59 -16.22
N SER A 107 12.17 5.66 -15.71
CA SER A 107 12.45 5.82 -14.26
C SER A 107 11.18 6.01 -13.42
N VAL A 108 10.21 6.82 -13.88
CA VAL A 108 8.93 7.02 -13.19
C VAL A 108 8.14 5.71 -13.13
N HIS A 109 8.06 4.98 -14.26
CA HIS A 109 7.41 3.67 -14.30
C HIS A 109 8.08 2.67 -13.36
N GLU A 110 9.41 2.61 -13.36
CA GLU A 110 10.14 1.70 -12.47
C GLU A 110 9.87 2.01 -10.99
N LEU A 111 9.92 3.29 -10.58
CA LEU A 111 9.67 3.70 -9.20
C LEU A 111 8.22 3.47 -8.77
N LEU A 112 7.25 3.74 -9.65
CA LEU A 112 5.86 3.38 -9.41
C LEU A 112 5.70 1.86 -9.22
N GLY A 113 6.38 1.08 -10.06
CA GLY A 113 6.41 -0.38 -9.96
C GLY A 113 6.98 -0.89 -8.65
N GLN A 114 8.07 -0.28 -8.17
CA GLN A 114 8.67 -0.58 -6.87
C GLN A 114 7.73 -0.23 -5.72
N PHE A 115 7.03 0.90 -5.81
CA PHE A 115 6.02 1.27 -4.82
C PHE A 115 4.85 0.29 -4.79
N ILE A 116 4.30 -0.10 -5.96
CA ILE A 116 3.25 -1.13 -6.07
C ILE A 116 3.72 -2.46 -5.48
N MET A 117 4.96 -2.85 -5.75
CA MET A 117 5.54 -4.09 -5.21
C MET A 117 5.62 -4.04 -3.68
N ALA A 118 6.06 -2.92 -3.11
CA ALA A 118 6.11 -2.72 -1.67
C ALA A 118 4.72 -2.78 -1.01
N MET A 119 3.69 -2.19 -1.64
CA MET A 119 2.30 -2.30 -1.16
C MET A 119 1.82 -3.76 -1.17
N ARG A 120 2.09 -4.49 -2.26
CA ARG A 120 1.72 -5.91 -2.38
C ARG A 120 2.39 -6.77 -1.31
N GLU A 121 3.68 -6.57 -1.08
CA GLU A 121 4.40 -7.28 -0.03
C GLU A 121 3.83 -6.97 1.36
N ASP A 122 3.49 -5.71 1.63
CA ASP A 122 2.89 -5.31 2.92
C ASP A 122 1.50 -5.93 3.14
N LEU A 123 0.75 -6.20 2.06
CA LEU A 123 -0.50 -6.96 2.09
C LEU A 123 -0.30 -8.49 2.10
N GLY A 124 0.94 -8.98 2.07
CA GLY A 124 1.26 -10.41 2.00
C GLY A 124 1.00 -11.05 0.63
N LEU A 125 0.85 -10.24 -0.42
CA LEU A 125 0.59 -10.70 -1.79
C LEU A 125 1.90 -11.04 -2.49
N LYS A 126 1.95 -12.23 -3.10
CA LYS A 126 3.07 -12.64 -3.95
C LYS A 126 2.84 -12.18 -5.39
N THR A 127 3.91 -11.93 -6.13
CA THR A 127 3.87 -11.61 -7.55
C THR A 127 5.07 -12.22 -8.26
N LYS A 128 4.89 -12.54 -9.54
CA LYS A 128 5.98 -12.90 -10.46
C LYS A 128 6.36 -11.75 -11.40
N LEU A 129 5.56 -10.67 -11.39
CA LEU A 129 5.80 -9.48 -12.19
C LEU A 129 6.96 -8.69 -11.61
N SER A 130 7.80 -8.18 -12.50
CA SER A 130 8.82 -7.19 -12.17
C SER A 130 8.21 -5.83 -11.82
N SER A 131 8.99 -4.97 -11.17
CA SER A 131 8.65 -3.55 -10.95
C SER A 131 8.30 -2.87 -12.26
N LYS A 132 9.14 -3.03 -13.28
CA LYS A 132 8.90 -2.45 -14.61
C LYS A 132 7.56 -2.85 -15.21
N GLU A 133 7.13 -4.10 -15.02
CA GLU A 133 5.81 -4.56 -15.48
C GLU A 133 4.66 -3.99 -14.66
N LEU A 134 4.81 -3.91 -13.34
CA LEU A 134 3.78 -3.37 -12.43
C LEU A 134 3.57 -1.87 -12.58
N GLY A 135 4.63 -1.12 -12.88
CA GLY A 135 4.59 0.33 -12.99
C GLY A 135 4.23 0.85 -14.38
N ARG A 136 3.98 -0.04 -15.35
CA ARG A 136 3.46 0.34 -16.66
C ARG A 136 2.07 0.93 -16.50
N ILE A 137 1.91 2.17 -16.92
CA ILE A 137 0.63 2.86 -17.00
C ILE A 137 0.17 2.80 -18.44
N GLU A 138 -0.97 2.17 -18.69
CA GLU A 138 -1.60 2.21 -20.01
C GLU A 138 -2.32 3.55 -20.17
N TYR A 139 -1.83 4.38 -21.09
CA TYR A 139 -2.53 5.61 -21.47
C TYR A 139 -3.78 5.23 -22.28
N VAL A 140 -4.96 5.43 -21.70
CA VAL A 140 -6.20 5.42 -22.46
C VAL A 140 -6.33 6.79 -23.11
N SER A 141 -6.01 6.88 -24.40
CA SER A 141 -6.28 8.07 -25.20
C SER A 141 -7.80 8.23 -25.34
N GLU A 142 -8.35 9.31 -24.78
CA GLU A 142 -9.72 9.73 -25.08
C GLU A 142 -9.78 10.10 -26.58
N LYS A 143 -10.55 9.33 -27.35
CA LYS A 143 -10.90 9.65 -28.74
C LYS A 143 -12.07 10.62 -28.78
#